data_AF-A0A914N885-F1
#
_entry.id   AF-A0A914N885-F1
#
_cell.length_a   1.000
_cell.length_b   1.000
_cell.length_c   1.000
_cell.angle_alpha   90.00
_cell.angle_beta   90.00
_cell.angle_gamma   90.00
#
_symmetry.space_group_name_H-M   'P 1'
#
loop_
_entity.id
_entity.type
_entity.pdbx_description
1 polymer ?
#
loop_
_entity_poly.entity_id
_entity_poly.type
_entity_poly.pdbx_seq_one_letter_code
_entity_poly.pdbx_strand_id
1 'polypeptide(L)'
;MAGQLCTSTGIKRTYSSSDPNFSYGTDANTTFNVRISDFVTPIKIQISFAQSLPINWILFFVIFAACFIVLLVVAGLIWIIKMRIEWYRNIRRRHDEIEEMASRPFASIQLDLGGDSMKSHVDPCAVEPCSNYQAGVYTVIVKLPTGGQTYTPFGTSGLAVASALCQLTSAQLALLQPPNTEKRPKRKSNLKRFMPFMS
;
A
#
# COMPACT_ATOMS: atom_id res chain seq x y z
N MET A 1 13.85 10.64 68.94
CA MET A 1 14.15 11.30 67.64
C MET A 1 15.60 11.74 67.68
N ALA A 2 16.49 11.09 66.93
CA ALA A 2 17.87 11.52 66.83
C ALA A 2 17.92 12.81 65.98
N GLY A 3 18.36 13.92 66.56
CA GLY A 3 18.59 15.18 65.84
C GLY A 3 19.67 14.96 64.78
N GLN A 4 19.44 15.45 63.56
CA GLN A 4 20.41 15.32 62.48
C GLN A 4 21.20 16.63 62.36
N LEU A 5 22.54 16.53 62.35
CA LEU A 5 23.42 17.69 62.27
C LEU A 5 23.42 18.29 60.86
N CYS A 6 23.25 19.61 60.74
CA CYS A 6 23.27 20.32 59.46
C CYS A 6 24.70 20.46 58.94
N THR A 7 24.96 19.99 57.71
CA THR A 7 26.23 20.20 57.00
C THR A 7 26.15 21.46 56.12
N SER A 8 27.29 22.02 55.70
CA SER A 8 27.38 23.19 54.80
C SER A 8 26.67 23.02 53.45
N THR A 9 26.38 21.79 53.05
CA THR A 9 25.65 21.42 51.81
C THR A 9 24.13 21.30 52.01
N GLY A 10 23.63 21.58 53.22
CA GLY A 10 22.22 21.44 53.58
C GLY A 10 21.82 20.00 53.96
N ILE A 11 20.64 19.85 54.57
CA ILE A 11 20.05 18.54 54.88
C ILE A 11 18.91 18.28 53.89
N LYS A 12 18.98 17.14 53.19
CA LYS A 12 17.86 16.58 52.42
C LYS A 12 17.38 15.31 53.11
N ARG A 13 16.09 15.28 53.46
CA ARG A 13 15.42 14.10 54.01
C ARG A 13 14.19 13.81 53.15
N THR A 14 14.10 12.57 52.66
CA THR A 14 12.89 12.05 52.03
C THR A 14 12.14 11.26 53.08
N TYR A 15 10.84 11.52 53.19
CA TYR A 15 9.94 10.80 54.08
C TYR A 15 8.98 10.00 53.19
N SER A 16 8.87 8.70 53.44
CA SER A 16 7.94 7.80 52.77
C SER A 16 6.82 7.41 53.72
N SER A 17 5.61 7.17 53.20
CA SER A 17 4.50 6.66 54.01
C SER A 17 4.78 5.30 54.67
N SER A 18 5.80 4.59 54.17
CA SER A 18 6.25 3.30 54.69
C SER A 18 7.27 3.41 55.83
N ASP A 19 7.74 4.60 56.18
CA ASP A 19 8.81 4.77 57.17
C ASP A 19 8.26 4.57 58.59
N PRO A 20 8.80 3.60 59.38
CA PRO A 20 8.27 3.29 60.71
C PRO A 20 8.49 4.43 61.73
N ASN A 21 9.40 5.35 61.43
CA ASN A 21 9.72 6.50 62.28
C ASN A 21 8.83 7.72 61.98
N PHE A 22 8.01 7.69 60.93
CA PHE A 22 7.20 8.82 60.50
C PHE A 22 5.87 8.33 59.91
N SER A 23 4.83 8.32 60.74
CA SER A 23 3.47 7.98 60.30
C SER A 23 2.79 9.18 59.65
N TYR A 24 2.43 9.05 58.38
CA TYR A 24 1.50 9.98 57.74
C TYR A 24 0.09 9.65 58.23
N GLY A 25 -0.61 10.62 58.81
CA GLY A 25 -2.00 10.44 59.26
C GLY A 25 -2.93 10.08 58.10
N THR A 26 -4.00 9.34 58.39
CA THR A 26 -4.93 8.80 57.39
C THR A 26 -5.85 9.85 56.76
N ASP A 27 -6.25 10.90 57.49
CA ASP A 27 -7.28 11.83 57.02
C ASP A 27 -6.93 13.30 57.28
N ALA A 28 -6.77 14.06 56.19
CA ALA A 28 -6.71 15.52 56.07
C ALA A 28 -5.57 16.30 56.78
N ASN A 29 -4.97 17.24 56.03
CA ASN A 29 -4.03 18.28 56.45
C ASN A 29 -2.82 17.80 57.29
N THR A 30 -1.82 17.24 56.62
CA THR A 30 -0.51 16.94 57.23
C THR A 30 0.27 18.23 57.45
N THR A 31 0.56 18.56 58.72
CA THR A 31 1.43 19.68 59.09
C THR A 31 2.85 19.19 59.35
N PHE A 32 3.84 19.81 58.70
CA PHE A 32 5.26 19.49 58.92
C PHE A 32 5.86 20.47 59.94
N ASN A 33 6.05 20.01 61.17
CA ASN A 33 6.72 20.79 62.22
C ASN A 33 8.24 20.67 62.10
N VAL A 34 8.90 21.73 61.62
CA VAL A 34 10.36 21.80 61.53
C VAL A 34 10.90 22.55 62.75
N ARG A 35 11.62 21.86 63.63
CA ARG A 35 12.36 22.48 64.75
C ARG A 35 13.84 22.55 64.41
N ILE A 36 14.42 23.75 64.56
CA ILE A 36 15.83 24.01 64.31
C ILE A 36 16.41 24.56 65.62
N SER A 37 17.45 23.91 66.15
CA SER A 37 18.15 24.28 67.39
C SER A 37 19.64 24.44 67.14
N ASP A 38 20.33 25.15 68.04
CA ASP A 38 21.79 25.33 68.06
C ASP A 38 22.40 26.06 66.85
N PHE A 39 21.93 27.28 66.57
CA PHE A 39 22.51 28.15 65.52
C PHE A 39 23.13 29.43 66.08
N VAL A 40 24.17 29.93 65.42
CA VAL A 40 24.86 31.19 65.74
C VAL A 40 24.59 32.18 64.61
N THR A 41 24.10 33.38 64.94
CA THR A 41 23.75 34.43 63.96
C THR A 41 24.99 35.07 63.32
N PRO A 42 24.94 35.51 62.04
CA PRO A 42 23.77 35.61 61.15
C PRO A 42 23.66 34.44 60.15
N ILE A 43 22.45 33.89 59.97
CA ILE A 43 22.18 32.77 59.06
C ILE A 43 20.90 32.97 58.23
N LYS A 44 20.81 32.31 57.06
CA LYS A 44 19.62 32.22 56.20
C LYS A 44 19.14 30.77 56.14
N ILE A 45 17.86 30.53 56.42
CA ILE A 45 17.25 29.21 56.43
C ILE A 45 16.28 29.12 55.24
N GLN A 46 16.46 28.14 54.36
CA GLN A 46 15.57 27.87 53.23
C GLN A 46 14.99 26.45 53.36
N ILE A 47 13.67 26.35 53.40
CA ILE A 47 12.94 25.09 53.48
C ILE A 47 12.13 24.95 52.20
N SER A 48 12.27 23.82 51.51
CA SER A 48 11.50 23.51 50.30
C SER A 48 10.84 22.14 50.45
N PHE A 49 9.58 22.06 50.02
CA PHE A 49 8.81 20.83 50.03
C PHE A 49 8.53 20.43 48.59
N ALA A 50 8.74 19.16 48.27
CA ALA A 50 8.39 18.58 46.99
C ALA A 50 7.61 17.30 47.22
N GLN A 51 6.44 17.19 46.61
CA GLN A 51 5.64 15.98 46.60
C GLN A 51 5.74 15.36 45.22
N SER A 52 6.30 14.15 45.12
CA SER A 52 6.12 13.31 43.95
C SER A 52 4.68 12.81 43.96
N LEU A 53 3.91 13.11 42.92
CA LEU A 53 2.60 12.49 42.76
C LEU A 53 2.77 10.97 42.74
N PRO A 54 1.86 10.21 43.38
CA PRO A 54 1.90 8.75 43.30
C PRO A 54 1.85 8.32 41.84
N ILE A 55 2.57 7.24 41.51
CA ILE A 55 2.62 6.74 40.14
C ILE A 55 1.22 6.30 39.69
N ASN A 56 0.66 7.03 38.71
CA ASN A 56 -0.64 6.70 38.14
C ASN A 56 -0.47 5.55 37.13
N TRP A 57 -0.65 4.32 37.60
CA TRP A 57 -0.53 3.10 36.78
C TRP A 57 -1.41 3.13 35.51
N ILE A 58 -2.60 3.75 35.61
CA ILE A 58 -3.51 3.92 34.49
C ILE A 58 -2.91 4.85 33.43
N LEU A 59 -2.34 5.99 33.85
CA LEU A 59 -1.73 6.96 32.94
C LEU A 59 -0.48 6.38 32.26
N PHE A 60 0.32 5.60 32.99
CA PHE A 60 1.44 4.84 32.44
C PHE A 60 0.97 3.86 31.34
N PHE A 61 -0.07 3.08 31.60
CA PHE A 61 -0.59 2.10 30.65
C PHE A 61 -1.18 2.76 29.39
N VAL A 62 -1.92 3.87 29.55
CA VAL A 62 -2.53 4.60 28.43
C VAL A 62 -1.46 5.17 27.49
N ILE A 63 -0.41 5.77 28.03
CA ILE A 63 0.69 6.34 27.21
C ILE A 63 1.45 5.23 26.48
N PHE A 64 1.73 4.11 27.17
CA PHE A 64 2.38 2.95 26.58
C PHE A 64 1.56 2.37 25.43
N ALA A 65 0.26 2.15 25.65
CA ALA A 65 -0.65 1.64 24.62
C ALA A 65 -0.78 2.59 23.43
N ALA A 66 -0.90 3.91 23.68
CA ALA A 66 -0.96 4.91 22.62
C ALA A 66 0.32 4.89 21.76
N CYS A 67 1.49 4.81 22.39
CA CYS A 67 2.77 4.69 21.69
C CYS A 67 2.83 3.41 20.84
N PHE A 68 2.41 2.28 21.40
CA PHE A 68 2.36 1.00 20.68
C PHE A 68 1.46 1.07 19.44
N ILE A 69 0.27 1.69 19.56
CA ILE A 69 -0.63 1.89 18.42
C ILE A 69 0.04 2.75 17.35
N VAL A 70 0.72 3.85 17.73
CA VAL A 70 1.46 4.70 16.78
C VAL A 70 2.54 3.90 16.05
N LEU A 71 3.30 3.06 16.76
CA LEU A 71 4.31 2.19 16.14
C LEU A 71 3.70 1.16 15.18
N LEU A 72 2.56 0.57 15.52
CA LEU A 72 1.85 -0.34 14.61
C LEU A 72 1.36 0.37 13.34
N VAL A 73 0.86 1.61 13.46
CA VAL A 73 0.46 2.41 12.30
C VAL A 73 1.68 2.68 11.41
N VAL A 74 2.82 3.09 11.98
CA VAL A 74 4.05 3.33 11.23
C VAL A 74 4.53 2.06 10.54
N ALA A 75 4.55 0.92 11.24
CA ALA A 75 4.91 -0.37 10.66
C ALA A 75 3.96 -0.77 9.52
N GLY A 76 2.64 -0.57 9.70
CA GLY A 76 1.63 -0.80 8.68
C GLY A 76 1.82 0.10 7.46
N LEU A 77 2.15 1.38 7.64
CA LEU A 77 2.44 2.30 6.54
C LEU A 77 3.69 1.89 5.77
N ILE A 78 4.78 1.54 6.47
CA ILE A 78 6.00 1.03 5.84
C ILE A 78 5.68 -0.23 5.03
N TRP A 79 4.90 -1.15 5.60
CA TRP A 79 4.46 -2.36 4.91
C TRP A 79 3.65 -2.03 3.65
N ILE A 80 2.65 -1.15 3.74
CA ILE A 80 1.84 -0.73 2.60
C ILE A 80 2.71 -0.09 1.51
N ILE A 81 3.69 0.73 1.88
CA ILE A 81 4.63 1.34 0.94
C ILE A 81 5.49 0.28 0.27
N LYS A 82 6.06 -0.67 1.04
CA LYS A 82 6.83 -1.79 0.47
C LYS A 82 5.99 -2.62 -0.50
N MET A 83 4.79 -3.02 -0.09
CA MET A 83 3.83 -3.74 -0.95
C MET A 83 3.52 -2.96 -2.24
N ARG A 84 3.38 -1.63 -2.13
CA ARG A 84 3.12 -0.76 -3.28
C ARG A 84 4.32 -0.72 -4.24
N ILE A 85 5.53 -0.59 -3.71
CA ILE A 85 6.78 -0.59 -4.51
C ILE A 85 6.96 -1.94 -5.21
N GLU A 86 6.75 -3.05 -4.51
CA GLU A 86 6.84 -4.40 -5.08
C GLU A 86 5.84 -4.60 -6.22
N TRP A 87 4.60 -4.15 -6.05
CA TRP A 87 3.60 -4.19 -7.11
C TRP A 87 4.01 -3.36 -8.34
N TYR A 88 4.51 -2.13 -8.12
CA TYR A 88 5.01 -1.27 -9.21
C TYR A 88 6.21 -1.89 -9.95
N ARG A 89 7.12 -2.57 -9.25
CA ARG A 89 8.26 -3.25 -9.90
C ARG A 89 7.79 -4.38 -10.80
N ASN A 90 6.81 -5.17 -10.36
CA ASN A 90 6.28 -6.29 -11.14
C ASN A 90 5.50 -5.82 -12.38
N ILE A 91 4.75 -4.72 -12.26
CA ILE A 91 4.01 -4.19 -13.41
C ILE A 91 4.94 -3.58 -14.47
N ARG A 92 6.06 -2.98 -14.04
CA ARG A 92 7.06 -2.41 -14.94
C ARG A 92 7.71 -3.47 -15.81
N ARG A 93 8.16 -4.58 -15.22
CA ARG A 93 8.74 -5.72 -15.96
C ARG A 93 7.79 -6.24 -17.04
N ARG A 94 6.52 -6.44 -16.67
CA ARG A 94 5.49 -6.88 -17.62
C ARG A 94 5.28 -5.88 -18.75
N HIS A 95 5.30 -4.59 -18.45
CA HIS A 95 5.18 -3.55 -19.48
C HIS A 95 6.36 -3.58 -20.45
N ASP A 96 7.58 -3.64 -19.92
CA ASP A 96 8.79 -3.67 -20.76
C ASP A 96 8.85 -4.97 -21.59
N GLU A 97 8.44 -6.12 -21.03
CA GLU A 97 8.31 -7.39 -21.75
C GLU A 97 7.25 -7.31 -22.87
N ILE A 98 6.09 -6.70 -22.60
CA ILE A 98 5.03 -6.51 -23.60
C ILE A 98 5.49 -5.53 -24.69
N GLU A 99 6.23 -4.49 -24.34
CA GLU A 99 6.81 -3.53 -25.29
C GLU A 99 7.87 -4.19 -26.18
N GLU A 100 8.69 -5.10 -25.63
CA GLU A 100 9.60 -5.92 -26.43
C GLU A 100 8.83 -6.88 -27.35
N MET A 101 7.76 -7.53 -26.84
CA MET A 101 6.90 -8.39 -27.65
C MET A 101 6.18 -7.61 -28.76
N ALA A 102 5.86 -6.33 -28.54
CA ALA A 102 5.17 -5.46 -29.49
C ALA A 102 6.09 -4.69 -30.45
N SER A 103 7.37 -4.51 -30.11
CA SER A 103 8.35 -3.82 -30.96
C SER A 103 9.03 -4.74 -31.97
N ARG A 104 8.85 -6.06 -31.86
CA ARG A 104 9.18 -6.99 -32.93
C ARG A 104 8.40 -6.57 -34.18
N PRO A 105 9.05 -6.38 -35.34
CA PRO A 105 8.34 -6.02 -36.56
C PRO A 105 7.26 -7.08 -36.82
N PHE A 106 6.00 -6.67 -36.74
CA PHE A 106 4.88 -7.55 -37.05
C PHE A 106 4.97 -7.91 -38.53
N ALA A 107 5.29 -9.17 -38.80
CA ALA A 107 5.27 -9.70 -40.15
C ALA A 107 3.84 -9.56 -40.69
N SER A 108 3.63 -8.67 -41.67
CA SER A 108 2.37 -8.61 -42.39
C SER A 108 2.25 -9.89 -43.21
N ILE A 109 1.36 -10.79 -42.81
CA ILE A 109 1.12 -12.04 -43.54
C ILE A 109 0.12 -11.71 -44.65
N GLN A 110 0.62 -11.50 -45.86
CA GLN A 110 -0.21 -11.39 -47.06
C GLN A 110 -0.58 -12.82 -47.49
N LEU A 111 -1.84 -13.20 -47.30
CA LEU A 111 -2.33 -14.54 -47.60
C LEU A 111 -2.86 -14.61 -49.03
N ASP A 112 -2.21 -15.41 -49.86
CA ASP A 112 -2.68 -15.79 -51.19
C ASP A 112 -3.49 -17.08 -51.09
N LEU A 113 -4.80 -16.95 -51.14
CA LEU A 113 -5.73 -18.07 -51.19
C LEU A 113 -5.99 -18.37 -52.65
N GLY A 114 -5.19 -19.29 -53.20
CA GLY A 114 -5.26 -19.71 -54.60
C GLY A 114 -6.69 -19.90 -55.10
N GLY A 115 -7.05 -19.04 -56.06
CA GLY A 115 -8.35 -18.99 -56.70
C GLY A 115 -8.46 -17.73 -57.54
N ASP A 116 -7.82 -17.77 -58.71
CA ASP A 116 -7.87 -16.90 -59.91
C ASP A 116 -8.86 -15.71 -59.97
N SER A 117 -8.91 -14.88 -58.93
CA SER A 117 -9.76 -13.69 -58.88
C SER A 117 -9.21 -12.75 -57.82
N MET A 118 -8.53 -11.73 -58.32
CA MET A 118 -7.98 -10.56 -57.65
C MET A 118 -9.07 -9.81 -56.85
N LYS A 119 -9.45 -10.32 -55.68
CA LYS A 119 -10.10 -9.54 -54.62
C LYS A 119 -9.11 -9.43 -53.46
N SER A 120 -8.45 -8.29 -53.41
CA SER A 120 -7.41 -7.90 -52.45
C SER A 120 -7.92 -7.69 -51.01
N HIS A 121 -9.10 -8.20 -50.66
CA HIS A 121 -9.73 -7.97 -49.35
C HIS A 121 -10.27 -9.28 -48.78
N VAL A 122 -9.63 -9.76 -47.72
CA VAL A 122 -10.12 -10.89 -46.91
C VAL A 122 -10.83 -10.31 -45.71
N ASP A 123 -12.12 -10.62 -45.56
CA ASP A 123 -12.90 -10.16 -44.41
C ASP A 123 -12.54 -10.99 -43.16
N PRO A 124 -12.22 -10.35 -42.02
CA PRO A 124 -11.98 -11.06 -40.78
C PRO A 124 -13.24 -11.77 -40.29
N CYS A 125 -13.07 -12.97 -39.71
CA CYS A 125 -14.19 -13.75 -39.15
C CYS A 125 -14.74 -13.09 -37.87
N ALA A 126 -13.86 -12.48 -37.08
CA ALA A 126 -14.23 -11.65 -35.95
C ALA A 126 -13.23 -10.51 -35.77
N VAL A 127 -13.71 -9.37 -35.28
CA VAL A 127 -12.87 -8.22 -34.93
C VAL A 127 -13.22 -7.77 -33.52
N GLU A 128 -12.27 -7.90 -32.60
CA GLU A 128 -12.42 -7.40 -31.23
C GLU A 128 -11.63 -6.09 -31.08
N PRO A 129 -12.29 -4.94 -30.86
CA PRO A 129 -11.59 -3.69 -30.65
C PRO A 129 -10.88 -3.66 -29.28
N CYS A 130 -9.63 -3.20 -29.26
CA CYS A 130 -8.89 -2.96 -28.02
C CYS A 130 -9.52 -1.80 -27.23
N SER A 131 -9.17 -1.66 -25.95
CA SER A 131 -9.77 -0.68 -25.03
C SER A 131 -9.73 0.80 -25.48
N ASN A 132 -8.84 1.14 -26.42
CA ASN A 132 -8.68 2.48 -26.98
C ASN A 132 -9.34 2.65 -28.37
N TYR A 133 -9.94 1.61 -28.93
CA TYR A 133 -10.55 1.61 -30.27
C TYR A 133 -9.60 2.16 -31.37
N GLN A 134 -8.29 1.96 -31.24
CA GLN A 134 -7.31 2.34 -32.27
C GLN A 134 -6.76 1.10 -33.00
N ALA A 135 -6.65 0.00 -32.27
CA ALA A 135 -6.28 -1.30 -32.80
C ALA A 135 -7.34 -2.34 -32.41
N GLY A 136 -7.44 -3.40 -33.19
CA GLY A 136 -8.31 -4.54 -32.91
C GLY A 136 -7.58 -5.84 -33.20
N VAL A 137 -8.05 -6.91 -32.55
CA VAL A 137 -7.60 -8.26 -32.83
C VAL A 137 -8.53 -8.86 -33.88
N TYR A 138 -7.97 -9.23 -35.03
CA TYR A 138 -8.68 -9.89 -36.12
C TYR A 138 -8.50 -11.40 -35.96
N THR A 139 -9.61 -12.13 -35.90
CA THR A 139 -9.61 -13.59 -35.98
C THR A 139 -9.82 -13.99 -37.43
N VAL A 140 -8.88 -14.74 -37.98
CA VAL A 140 -8.88 -15.19 -39.38
C VAL A 140 -8.68 -16.70 -39.44
N ILE A 141 -9.33 -17.34 -40.40
CA ILE A 141 -9.13 -18.76 -40.68
C ILE A 141 -8.10 -18.86 -41.80
N VAL A 142 -7.01 -19.58 -41.57
CA VAL A 142 -5.90 -19.74 -42.51
C VAL A 142 -5.78 -21.18 -42.96
N LYS A 143 -5.45 -21.40 -44.24
CA LYS A 143 -5.14 -22.72 -44.78
C LYS A 143 -3.69 -23.08 -44.45
N LEU A 144 -3.47 -24.22 -43.82
CA LEU A 144 -2.14 -24.74 -43.52
C LEU A 144 -1.51 -25.34 -44.79
N PRO A 145 -0.16 -25.31 -44.91
CA PRO A 145 0.53 -25.82 -46.08
C PRO A 145 0.25 -27.32 -46.27
N THR A 146 -0.39 -27.67 -47.38
CA THR A 146 -0.75 -29.05 -47.73
C THR A 146 0.33 -29.78 -48.54
N GLY A 147 1.56 -29.25 -48.59
CA GLY A 147 2.70 -29.90 -49.26
C GLY A 147 2.49 -30.17 -50.75
N GLY A 148 1.66 -29.34 -51.43
CA GLY A 148 1.31 -29.52 -52.85
C GLY A 148 0.14 -30.46 -53.12
N GLN A 149 -0.47 -31.05 -52.07
CA GLN A 149 -1.68 -31.86 -52.20
C GLN A 149 -2.95 -31.01 -52.13
N THR A 150 -4.01 -31.48 -52.76
CA THR A 150 -5.34 -30.82 -52.76
C THR A 150 -6.02 -30.88 -51.38
N TYR A 151 -5.70 -31.90 -50.57
CA TYR A 151 -6.27 -32.14 -49.24
C TYR A 151 -5.18 -32.38 -48.18
N THR A 152 -5.49 -32.14 -46.91
CA THR A 152 -4.59 -32.55 -45.82
C THR A 152 -4.53 -34.06 -45.64
N PRO A 153 -3.40 -34.61 -45.18
CA PRO A 153 -3.32 -36.02 -44.84
C PRO A 153 -4.32 -36.41 -43.74
N PHE A 154 -4.78 -37.66 -43.77
CA PHE A 154 -5.76 -38.17 -42.81
C PHE A 154 -5.30 -37.95 -41.37
N GLY A 155 -6.17 -37.36 -40.54
CA GLY A 155 -5.88 -37.07 -39.14
C GLY A 155 -5.29 -35.69 -38.86
N THR A 156 -5.06 -34.83 -39.88
CA THR A 156 -4.65 -33.44 -39.68
C THR A 156 -5.65 -32.44 -40.28
N SER A 157 -5.85 -31.33 -39.58
CA SER A 157 -6.69 -30.23 -40.05
C SER A 157 -5.93 -29.36 -41.05
N GLY A 158 -6.52 -29.10 -42.22
CA GLY A 158 -5.97 -28.18 -43.23
C GLY A 158 -6.25 -26.71 -42.99
N LEU A 159 -6.94 -26.40 -41.90
CA LEU A 159 -7.29 -25.05 -41.50
C LEU A 159 -6.80 -24.82 -40.07
N ALA A 160 -6.31 -23.62 -39.81
CA ALA A 160 -6.00 -23.12 -38.48
C ALA A 160 -6.70 -21.80 -38.24
N VAL A 161 -6.99 -21.50 -36.98
CA VAL A 161 -7.44 -20.17 -36.55
C VAL A 161 -6.22 -19.37 -36.16
N ALA A 162 -6.09 -18.18 -36.74
CA ALA A 162 -5.02 -17.23 -36.46
C ALA A 162 -5.61 -15.92 -35.92
N SER A 163 -4.81 -15.21 -35.13
CA SER A 163 -5.14 -13.88 -34.64
C SER A 163 -4.07 -12.89 -35.08
N ALA A 164 -4.49 -11.77 -35.66
CA ALA A 164 -3.60 -10.67 -36.06
C ALA A 164 -4.04 -9.37 -35.39
N LEU A 165 -3.08 -8.56 -34.94
CA LEU A 165 -3.36 -7.21 -34.46
C LEU A 165 -3.37 -6.27 -35.67
N CYS A 166 -4.49 -5.60 -35.92
CA CYS A 166 -4.65 -4.70 -37.04
C CYS A 166 -5.14 -3.33 -36.56
N GLN A 167 -4.73 -2.29 -37.28
CA GLN A 167 -5.26 -0.95 -37.05
C GLN A 167 -6.67 -0.87 -37.61
N LEU A 168 -7.60 -0.37 -36.80
CA LEU A 168 -9.01 -0.25 -37.20
C LEU A 168 -9.19 0.96 -38.12
N THR A 169 -9.83 0.74 -39.26
CA THR A 169 -10.22 1.86 -40.14
C THR A 169 -11.41 2.63 -39.57
N SER A 170 -11.54 3.90 -39.93
CA SER A 170 -12.63 4.77 -39.47
C SER A 170 -14.03 4.19 -39.74
N ALA A 171 -14.20 3.45 -40.84
CA ALA A 171 -15.44 2.75 -41.17
C ALA A 171 -15.74 1.59 -40.20
N GLN A 172 -14.73 0.80 -39.83
CA GLN A 172 -14.90 -0.31 -38.88
C GLN A 172 -15.14 0.21 -37.45
N LEU A 173 -14.54 1.35 -37.09
CA LEU A 173 -14.82 2.01 -35.82
C LEU A 173 -16.28 2.42 -35.70
N ALA A 174 -16.89 2.94 -36.76
CA ALA A 174 -18.30 3.33 -36.75
C ALA A 174 -19.26 2.14 -36.53
N LEU A 175 -18.86 0.92 -36.93
CA LEU A 175 -19.66 -0.30 -36.74
C LEU A 175 -19.42 -0.95 -35.37
N LEU A 176 -18.18 -0.90 -34.88
CA LEU A 176 -17.78 -1.54 -33.61
C LEU A 176 -18.01 -0.65 -32.39
N GLN A 177 -18.18 0.66 -32.58
CA GLN A 177 -18.57 1.57 -31.52
C GLN A 177 -20.07 1.44 -31.26
N PRO A 178 -20.50 1.14 -30.02
CA PRO A 178 -21.92 1.20 -29.69
C PRO A 178 -22.43 2.63 -29.92
N PRO A 179 -23.69 2.80 -30.38
CA PRO A 179 -24.28 4.13 -30.55
C PRO A 179 -24.14 4.90 -29.25
N ASN A 180 -23.50 6.07 -29.35
CA ASN A 180 -23.08 6.93 -28.23
C ASN A 180 -24.18 7.11 -27.19
N THR A 181 -24.24 6.20 -26.23
CA THR A 181 -24.95 6.39 -24.97
C THR A 181 -23.89 6.88 -23.99
N GLU A 182 -23.79 8.20 -23.96
CA GLU A 182 -23.39 8.99 -22.79
C GLU A 182 -22.00 8.74 -22.19
N LYS A 183 -21.16 9.78 -22.35
CA LYS A 183 -20.17 10.28 -21.38
C LYS A 183 -20.04 9.42 -20.11
N ARG A 184 -19.15 8.42 -20.13
CA ARG A 184 -18.76 7.75 -18.87
C ARG A 184 -18.18 8.82 -17.93
N PRO A 185 -18.75 9.00 -16.73
CA PRO A 185 -18.24 9.97 -15.78
C PRO A 185 -16.80 9.59 -15.42
N LYS A 186 -15.94 10.59 -15.20
CA LYS A 186 -14.59 10.43 -14.66
C LYS A 186 -14.64 9.37 -13.56
N ARG A 187 -14.04 8.21 -13.85
CA ARG A 187 -14.01 7.04 -12.97
C ARG A 187 -13.38 7.49 -11.66
N LYS A 188 -14.20 7.84 -10.67
CA LYS A 188 -13.75 8.00 -9.28
C LYS A 188 -13.00 6.72 -8.96
N SER A 189 -11.70 6.87 -8.70
CA SER A 189 -10.81 5.80 -8.30
C SER A 189 -11.42 5.13 -7.07
N ASN A 190 -12.08 4.00 -7.30
CA ASN A 190 -12.56 3.16 -6.22
C ASN A 190 -11.32 2.74 -5.42
N LEU A 191 -11.22 3.28 -4.21
CA LEU A 191 -10.28 2.93 -3.15
C LEU A 191 -10.35 1.43 -2.75
N LYS A 192 -11.22 0.65 -3.41
CA LYS A 192 -11.42 -0.78 -3.20
C LYS A 192 -10.45 -1.68 -3.98
N ARG A 193 -9.50 -1.12 -4.73
CA ARG A 193 -8.43 -1.91 -5.39
C ARG A 193 -7.13 -1.99 -4.57
N PHE A 194 -7.15 -1.56 -3.32
CA PHE A 194 -5.95 -1.40 -2.49
C PHE A 194 -5.71 -2.51 -1.46
N MET A 195 -6.51 -3.58 -1.42
CA MET A 195 -6.24 -4.73 -0.54
C MET A 195 -6.58 -6.04 -1.26
N PRO A 196 -5.58 -6.82 -1.70
CA PRO A 196 -5.80 -8.15 -2.25
C PRO A 196 -5.61 -9.22 -1.17
N PHE A 197 -6.16 -9.03 0.04
CA PHE A 197 -6.24 -10.08 1.06
C PHE A 197 -7.28 -9.70 2.11
N MET A 198 -8.53 -10.06 1.83
CA MET A 198 -9.58 -10.40 2.79
C MET A 198 -10.83 -10.78 1.96
N SER A 199 -10.87 -12.06 1.58
CA SER A 199 -12.09 -12.81 1.31
C SER A 199 -12.21 -13.88 2.39
#